data_AF-A0AAE9JGD7-F1
#
_entry.id   AF-A0AAE9JGD7-F1
#
_cell.length_a   1.000
_cell.length_b   1.000
_cell.length_c   1.000
_cell.angle_alpha   90.00
_cell.angle_beta   90.00
_cell.angle_gamma   90.00
#
_symmetry.space_group_name_H-M   'P 1'
#
loop_
_entity.id
_entity.type
_entity.pdbx_description
1 polymer ?
#
loop_
_entity_poly.entity_id
_entity_poly.type
_entity_poly.pdbx_seq_one_letter_code
_entity_poly.pdbx_strand_id
1 'polypeptide(L)'
;MSIAVNNGFTIFRRCTQRFLSSFNMSRPVEPEPGLCCQEGCASCVWLVYAQELLDYYRQKYPNDTAERVKEQIQDKIESPSVKEYVLMELAMSEKRYKEMAMMSKKKKKPG
;
A
#
# COMPACT_ATOMS: atom_id res chain seq x y z
N MET A 1 11.91 -7.74 -34.47
CA MET A 1 12.84 -8.53 -33.63
C MET A 1 13.22 -7.68 -32.43
N SER A 2 12.85 -8.17 -31.24
CA SER A 2 13.34 -7.89 -29.88
C SER A 2 13.63 -6.45 -29.45
N ILE A 3 12.70 -5.89 -28.67
CA ILE A 3 12.92 -4.75 -27.78
C ILE A 3 13.52 -5.31 -26.49
N ALA A 4 14.80 -5.03 -26.24
CA ALA A 4 15.50 -5.44 -25.02
C ALA A 4 15.06 -4.54 -23.85
N VAL A 5 14.29 -5.10 -22.92
CA VAL A 5 14.06 -4.49 -21.60
C VAL A 5 14.90 -5.26 -20.58
N ASN A 6 16.09 -4.71 -20.32
CA ASN A 6 16.84 -5.02 -19.12
C ASN A 6 16.11 -4.37 -17.94
N ASN A 7 15.42 -5.16 -17.14
CA ASN A 7 15.13 -4.82 -15.76
C ASN A 7 15.17 -6.10 -14.94
N GLY A 8 16.26 -6.26 -14.19
CA GLY A 8 16.46 -7.39 -13.29
C GLY A 8 15.42 -7.36 -12.18
N PHE A 9 14.52 -8.33 -12.20
CA PHE A 9 13.81 -8.77 -11.01
C PHE A 9 13.71 -10.29 -11.03
N THR A 10 14.83 -10.94 -10.71
CA THR A 10 14.90 -12.38 -10.48
C THR A 10 14.28 -12.71 -9.13
N ILE A 11 12.98 -13.05 -9.13
CA ILE A 11 12.36 -13.83 -8.04
C ILE A 11 11.51 -14.94 -8.66
N PHE A 12 11.79 -16.15 -8.17
CA PHE A 12 11.38 -17.47 -8.65
C PHE A 12 9.87 -17.65 -8.87
N ARG A 13 9.55 -18.35 -9.97
CA ARG A 13 8.29 -19.08 -10.22
C ARG A 13 7.95 -20.04 -9.07
N ARG A 14 6.71 -19.97 -8.53
CA ARG A 14 5.86 -21.14 -8.24
C ARG A 14 4.41 -20.74 -7.90
N CYS A 15 3.45 -21.19 -8.72
CA CYS A 15 2.01 -21.38 -8.41
C CYS A 15 1.09 -20.23 -7.96
N THR A 16 1.36 -18.95 -8.24
CA THR A 16 0.41 -17.86 -7.92
C THR A 16 -0.13 -17.13 -9.14
N GLN A 17 -0.63 -17.88 -10.13
CA GLN A 17 -1.42 -17.34 -11.24
C GLN A 17 -2.74 -16.65 -10.79
N ARG A 18 -2.99 -16.57 -9.47
CA ARG A 18 -4.10 -15.83 -8.86
C ARG A 18 -3.71 -14.45 -8.29
N PHE A 19 -2.42 -14.09 -8.18
CA PHE A 19 -1.96 -12.91 -7.42
C PHE A 19 -1.38 -11.78 -8.28
N LEU A 20 -1.56 -11.82 -9.59
CA LEU A 20 -1.10 -10.78 -10.53
C LEU A 20 -2.25 -10.12 -11.30
N SER A 21 -3.51 -10.26 -10.86
CA SER A 21 -4.65 -9.72 -11.60
C SER A 21 -4.92 -8.22 -11.40
N SER A 22 -4.17 -7.47 -10.58
CA SER A 22 -4.37 -6.02 -10.48
C SER A 22 -3.16 -5.28 -9.90
N PHE A 23 -1.99 -5.42 -10.53
CA PHE A 23 -1.02 -4.32 -10.52
C PHE A 23 -1.63 -3.15 -11.31
N ASN A 24 -2.62 -2.47 -10.74
CA ASN A 24 -3.15 -1.25 -11.32
C ASN A 24 -2.10 -0.15 -11.10
N MET A 25 -1.34 0.15 -12.16
CA MET A 25 -0.47 1.34 -12.22
C MET A 25 -1.26 2.66 -12.26
N SER A 26 -2.59 2.61 -12.17
CA SER A 26 -3.46 3.78 -12.08
C SER A 26 -3.54 4.28 -10.64
N ARG A 27 -3.59 5.61 -10.47
CA ARG A 27 -3.86 6.23 -9.18
C ARG A 27 -5.21 5.68 -8.64
N PRO A 28 -5.28 5.22 -7.38
CA PRO A 28 -6.53 4.77 -6.77
C PRO A 28 -7.60 5.85 -6.84
N VAL A 29 -8.85 5.42 -7.03
CA VAL A 29 -10.01 6.33 -7.10
C VAL A 29 -10.50 6.63 -5.70
N GLU A 30 -10.75 7.90 -5.42
CA GLU A 30 -11.29 8.34 -4.14
C GLU A 30 -12.71 7.78 -3.92
N PRO A 31 -13.06 7.32 -2.70
CA PRO A 31 -14.41 6.83 -2.43
C PRO A 31 -15.44 7.96 -2.56
N GLU A 32 -16.61 7.64 -3.11
CA GLU A 32 -17.68 8.61 -3.25
C GLU A 32 -18.19 9.11 -1.88
N PRO A 33 -18.49 10.42 -1.76
CA PRO A 33 -19.05 10.99 -0.55
C PRO A 33 -20.43 10.36 -0.27
N GLY A 34 -20.56 9.67 0.85
CA GLY A 34 -21.77 8.91 1.22
C GLY A 34 -21.55 7.40 1.41
N LEU A 35 -20.42 6.85 0.95
CA LEU A 35 -20.05 5.46 1.23
C LEU A 35 -19.34 5.28 2.60
N CYS A 36 -18.97 6.37 3.24
CA CYS A 36 -18.34 6.36 4.56
C CYS A 36 -19.41 6.41 5.65
N CYS A 37 -19.41 5.43 6.56
CA CYS A 37 -20.31 5.41 7.71
C CYS A 37 -19.90 6.40 8.83
N GLN A 38 -18.79 7.12 8.68
CA GLN A 38 -18.25 8.10 9.64
C GLN A 38 -17.86 7.56 11.03
N GLU A 39 -18.05 6.27 11.29
CA GLU A 39 -17.82 5.64 12.59
C GLU A 39 -16.56 4.74 12.66
N GLY A 40 -15.85 4.55 11.54
CA GLY A 40 -14.65 3.70 11.52
C GLY A 40 -14.97 2.21 11.59
N CYS A 41 -15.75 1.71 10.63
CA CYS A 41 -16.16 0.31 10.57
C CYS A 41 -15.08 -0.63 9.98
N ALA A 42 -15.25 -1.93 10.17
CA ALA A 42 -14.35 -2.96 9.64
C ALA A 42 -14.25 -2.99 8.10
N SER A 43 -15.24 -2.42 7.39
CA SER A 43 -15.23 -2.26 5.93
C SER A 43 -15.11 -0.78 5.55
N CYS A 44 -14.17 -0.08 6.19
CA CYS A 44 -13.94 1.34 5.95
C CYS A 44 -13.41 1.58 4.52
N VAL A 45 -14.21 2.27 3.69
CA VAL A 45 -13.83 2.62 2.32
C VAL A 45 -12.54 3.44 2.24
N TRP A 46 -12.30 4.30 3.24
CA TRP A 46 -11.07 5.07 3.34
C TRP A 46 -9.85 4.21 3.65
N LEU A 47 -10.02 3.12 4.41
CA LEU A 47 -8.93 2.19 4.70
C LEU A 47 -8.54 1.41 3.44
N VAL A 48 -9.51 0.96 2.64
CA VAL A 48 -9.26 0.29 1.35
C VAL A 48 -8.50 1.23 0.42
N TYR A 49 -9.00 2.46 0.24
CA TYR A 49 -8.33 3.48 -0.56
C TYR A 49 -6.90 3.77 -0.06
N ALA A 50 -6.70 3.78 1.25
CA ALA A 50 -5.37 3.99 1.86
C ALA A 50 -4.37 2.88 1.52
N GLN A 51 -4.83 1.62 1.54
CA GLN A 51 -4.01 0.47 1.19
C GLN A 51 -3.62 0.48 -0.29
N GLU A 52 -4.58 0.78 -1.18
CA GLU A 52 -4.31 0.91 -2.61
C GLU A 52 -3.31 2.05 -2.90
N LEU A 53 -3.41 3.17 -2.17
CA LEU A 53 -2.45 4.26 -2.27
C LEU A 53 -1.05 3.86 -1.81
N LEU A 54 -0.93 3.09 -0.72
CA LEU A 54 0.35 2.56 -0.26
C LEU A 54 0.99 1.69 -1.34
N ASP A 55 0.25 0.78 -1.97
CA ASP A 55 0.81 -0.11 -2.98
C ASP A 55 1.16 0.62 -4.28
N TYR A 56 0.39 1.65 -4.66
CA TYR A 56 0.73 2.54 -5.76
C TYR A 56 2.02 3.34 -5.48
N TYR A 57 2.13 3.97 -4.31
CA TYR A 57 3.30 4.78 -3.97
C TYR A 57 4.54 3.95 -3.64
N ARG A 58 4.42 2.72 -3.12
CA ARG A 58 5.57 1.84 -2.86
C ARG A 58 6.37 1.54 -4.11
N GLN A 59 5.68 1.44 -5.25
CA GLN A 59 6.30 1.21 -6.55
C GLN A 59 7.05 2.44 -7.07
N LYS A 60 6.56 3.65 -6.77
CA LYS A 60 7.16 4.91 -7.26
C LYS A 60 8.17 5.55 -6.30
N TYR A 61 7.90 5.50 -4.99
CA TYR A 61 8.63 6.20 -3.93
C TYR A 61 8.77 5.30 -2.69
N PRO A 62 9.70 4.32 -2.70
CA PRO A 62 9.81 3.32 -1.65
C PRO A 62 10.21 3.88 -0.27
N ASN A 63 10.77 5.08 -0.19
CA ASN A 63 11.21 5.69 1.06
C ASN A 63 10.13 6.56 1.74
N ASP A 64 9.32 7.27 0.96
CA ASP A 64 8.38 8.31 1.46
C ASP A 64 6.91 7.95 1.21
N THR A 65 6.60 6.67 0.96
CA THR A 65 5.24 6.23 0.64
C THR A 65 4.26 6.57 1.77
N ALA A 66 4.58 6.21 3.01
CA ALA A 66 3.61 6.29 4.11
C ALA A 66 3.23 7.74 4.45
N GLU A 67 4.20 8.65 4.42
CA GLU A 67 3.98 10.08 4.70
C GLU A 67 3.06 10.70 3.64
N ARG A 68 3.32 10.44 2.35
CA ARG A 68 2.49 10.91 1.24
C ARG A 68 1.04 10.41 1.33
N VAL A 69 0.86 9.14 1.69
CA VAL A 69 -0.48 8.56 1.85
C VAL A 69 -1.21 9.20 3.02
N LYS A 70 -0.51 9.39 4.14
CA LYS A 70 -1.04 10.02 5.33
C LYS A 70 -1.53 11.44 5.04
N GLU A 71 -0.73 12.28 4.41
CA GLU A 71 -1.11 13.66 4.07
C GLU A 71 -2.33 13.70 3.15
N GLN A 72 -2.33 12.86 2.10
CA GLN A 72 -3.41 12.83 1.11
C GLN A 72 -4.76 12.40 1.71
N ILE A 73 -4.76 11.51 2.69
CA ILE A 73 -5.99 11.01 3.33
C ILE A 73 -6.46 11.94 4.44
N GLN A 74 -5.51 12.51 5.20
CA GLN A 74 -5.82 13.43 6.30
C GLN A 74 -6.67 14.63 5.86
N ASP A 75 -6.42 15.14 4.65
CA ASP A 75 -7.14 16.28 4.07
C ASP A 75 -8.56 15.93 3.60
N LYS A 76 -8.80 14.66 3.25
CA LYS A 76 -10.04 14.17 2.63
C LYS A 76 -11.09 13.68 3.62
N ILE A 77 -10.66 13.18 4.77
CA ILE A 77 -11.56 12.63 5.79
C ILE A 77 -12.07 13.74 6.70
N GLU A 78 -13.38 14.01 6.64
CA GLU A 78 -14.05 15.00 7.50
C GLU A 78 -14.17 14.55 8.96
N SER A 79 -14.42 13.25 9.19
CA SER A 79 -14.69 12.71 10.53
C SER A 79 -13.39 12.40 11.29
N PRO A 80 -13.14 13.02 12.46
CA PRO A 80 -11.90 12.81 13.21
C PRO A 80 -11.72 11.36 13.69
N SER A 81 -12.82 10.68 14.04
CA SER A 81 -12.80 9.27 14.46
C SER A 81 -12.30 8.33 13.35
N VAL A 82 -12.80 8.53 12.12
CA VAL A 82 -12.37 7.74 10.95
C VAL A 82 -10.93 8.05 10.60
N LYS A 83 -10.54 9.33 10.68
CA LYS A 83 -9.18 9.77 10.41
C LYS A 83 -8.18 9.06 11.32
N GLU A 84 -8.42 9.08 12.64
CA GLU A 84 -7.52 8.44 13.59
C GLU A 84 -7.43 6.92 13.37
N TYR A 85 -8.57 6.27 13.11
CA TYR A 85 -8.63 4.85 12.79
C TYR A 85 -7.79 4.48 11.55
N VAL A 86 -7.94 5.22 10.44
CA VAL A 86 -7.19 4.96 9.21
C VAL A 86 -5.70 5.22 9.40
N LEU A 87 -5.33 6.29 10.13
CA LEU A 87 -3.93 6.62 10.42
C LEU A 87 -3.24 5.55 11.27
N MET A 88 -3.94 5.02 12.29
CA MET A 88 -3.43 3.93 13.13
C MET A 88 -3.16 2.67 12.30
N GLU A 89 -4.12 2.25 11.47
CA GLU A 89 -4.00 1.06 10.63
C GLU A 89 -2.89 1.21 9.57
N LEU A 90 -2.73 2.42 9.00
CA LEU A 90 -1.62 2.75 8.10
C LEU A 90 -0.26 2.60 8.79
N ALA A 91 -0.11 3.16 9.99
CA ALA A 91 1.12 3.07 10.76
C ALA A 91 1.46 1.61 11.13
N MET A 92 0.46 0.82 11.53
CA MET A 92 0.62 -0.61 11.81
C MET A 92 1.04 -1.40 10.57
N SER A 93 0.44 -1.09 9.42
CA SER A 93 0.78 -1.71 8.14
C SER A 93 2.20 -1.37 7.68
N GLU A 94 2.63 -0.13 7.84
CA GLU A 94 4.00 0.30 7.53
C GLU A 94 5.02 -0.36 8.46
N LYS A 95 4.75 -0.41 9.76
CA LYS A 95 5.61 -1.10 10.74
C LYS A 95 5.82 -2.56 10.36
N ARG A 96 4.72 -3.29 10.08
CA ARG A 96 4.78 -4.69 9.61
C ARG A 96 5.60 -4.82 8.33
N TYR A 97 5.45 -3.88 7.39
CA TYR A 97 6.23 -3.85 6.14
C TYR A 97 7.73 -3.68 6.39
N LYS A 98 8.12 -2.75 7.27
CA LYS A 98 9.52 -2.53 7.65
C LYS A 98 10.11 -3.74 8.37
N GLU A 99 9.38 -4.32 9.31
CA GLU A 99 9.79 -5.52 10.05
C GLU A 99 10.05 -6.71 9.11
N MET A 100 9.14 -7.00 8.17
CA MET A 100 9.34 -8.07 7.19
C MET A 100 10.53 -7.78 6.25
N ALA A 101 10.73 -6.53 5.84
CA ALA A 101 11.86 -6.13 5.01
C ALA A 101 13.22 -6.32 5.74
N MET A 102 13.28 -6.00 7.04
CA MET A 102 14.48 -6.23 7.87
C MET A 102 14.78 -7.73 8.03
N MET A 103 13.76 -8.55 8.25
CA MET A 103 13.92 -9.99 8.41
C MET A 103 14.42 -10.68 7.13
N SER A 104 13.99 -10.17 5.96
CA SER A 104 14.46 -10.66 4.66
C SER A 104 15.95 -10.34 4.39
N LYS A 105 16.48 -9.23 4.93
CA LYS A 105 17.92 -8.90 4.86
C LYS A 105 18.77 -9.82 5.74
N LYS A 106 18.25 -10.22 6.91
CA LYS A 106 18.95 -11.13 7.84
C LYS A 106 19.21 -12.51 7.22
N LYS A 107 18.29 -13.03 6.40
CA LYS A 107 18.44 -14.32 5.70
C LYS A 107 19.42 -14.29 4.52
N LYS A 108 19.81 -13.10 4.05
CA LYS A 108 20.60 -12.90 2.82
C LYS A 108 22.08 -12.62 3.05
N LYS A 109 22.55 -12.62 4.31
CA LYS A 109 23.99 -12.68 4.65
C LYS A 109 24.41 -14.15 4.72
N PRO A 110 24.98 -14.75 3.65
CA PRO A 110 25.89 -15.87 3.84
C PRO A 110 27.12 -15.34 4.60
N GLY A 111 27.57 -16.09 5.59
CA GLY A 111 28.87 -15.88 6.22
C GLY A 111 30.01 -16.27 5.29
#